data_AF-A0A371YIB0-F1
#
_entry.id   AF-A0A371YIB0-F1
#
_cell.length_a   1.000
_cell.length_b   1.000
_cell.length_c   1.000
_cell.angle_alpha   90.00
_cell.angle_beta   90.00
_cell.angle_gamma   90.00
#
_symmetry.space_group_name_H-M   'P 1'
#
loop_
_entity.id
_entity.type
_entity.pdbx_description
1 polymer ?
#
loop_
_entity_poly.entity_id
_entity_poly.type
_entity_poly.pdbx_seq_one_letter_code
_entity_poly.pdbx_strand_id
1 'polypeptide(L)' 'MAEGKILTGAGLRGQVAGKTALSTVGKSGAGLTYRGYDV' A
#
# COMPACT_ATOMS: atom_id res chain seq x y z
N MET A 1 -0.57 4.05 -34.93
CA MET A 1 -0.73 4.48 -33.52
C MET A 1 -1.44 3.34 -32.80
N ALA A 2 -0.70 2.42 -32.15
CA ALA A 2 -1.33 1.32 -31.43
C ALA A 2 -1.84 1.85 -30.10
N GLU A 3 -3.16 1.82 -29.90
CA GLU A 3 -3.81 2.19 -28.64
C GLU A 3 -3.23 1.34 -27.51
N GLY A 4 -2.50 2.00 -26.60
CA GLY A 4 -1.87 1.35 -25.46
C GLY A 4 -2.94 0.71 -24.58
N LYS A 5 -2.92 -0.62 -24.49
CA LYS A 5 -3.78 -1.41 -23.60
C LYS A 5 -3.68 -0.82 -22.19
N ILE A 6 -4.78 -0.25 -21.69
CA ILE A 6 -4.87 0.27 -20.33
C ILE A 6 -4.67 -0.91 -19.40
N LEU A 7 -3.47 -1.02 -18.82
CA LEU A 7 -3.16 -2.04 -17.83
C LEU A 7 -3.99 -1.70 -16.59
N THR A 8 -5.01 -2.51 -16.30
CA THR A 8 -5.91 -2.36 -15.15
C THR A 8 -5.20 -2.42 -13.79
N GLY A 9 -3.90 -2.74 -13.78
CA GLY A 9 -3.01 -2.74 -12.61
C GLY A 9 -1.84 -1.75 -12.67
N ALA A 10 -1.88 -0.74 -13.57
CA ALA A 10 -0.86 0.31 -13.58
C ALA A 10 -0.79 1.00 -12.21
N GLY A 11 0.37 0.92 -11.54
CA GLY A 11 0.59 1.48 -10.20
C GLY A 11 0.32 0.52 -9.03
N LEU A 12 0.00 -0.76 -9.28
CA LEU A 12 -0.16 -1.81 -8.26
C LEU A 12 -1.11 -1.43 -7.10
N ARG A 13 -2.08 -0.55 -7.36
CA ARG A 13 -2.97 -0.03 -6.32
C ARG A 13 -3.82 -1.16 -5.74
N GLY A 14 -3.71 -1.38 -4.42
CA GLY A 14 -4.41 -2.46 -3.73
C GLY A 14 -3.79 -3.85 -3.91
N GLN A 15 -2.67 -3.98 -4.64
CA GLN A 15 -1.93 -5.22 -4.74
C GLN A 15 -0.86 -5.29 -3.66
N VAL A 16 -0.84 -6.39 -2.90
CA VAL A 16 0.14 -6.62 -1.84
C VAL A 16 1.44 -7.11 -2.48
N ALA A 17 2.44 -6.22 -2.55
CA ALA A 17 3.78 -6.55 -3.08
C ALA A 17 4.65 -7.36 -2.09
N GLY A 18 4.29 -7.37 -0.80
CA GLY A 18 5.05 -8.04 0.25
C GLY A 18 4.49 -7.75 1.64
N LYS A 19 5.06 -8.39 2.66
CA LYS A 19 4.72 -8.17 4.07
C LYS A 19 5.83 -7.37 4.75
N THR A 20 5.46 -6.40 5.59
CA THR A 20 6.40 -5.60 6.38
C THR A 20 5.95 -5.52 7.84
N ALA A 21 6.92 -5.45 8.76
CA ALA A 21 6.72 -5.23 10.18
C ALA A 21 7.23 -3.86 10.65
N LEU A 22 7.67 -3.00 9.73
CA LEU A 22 8.31 -1.72 10.06
C LEU A 22 7.28 -0.66 10.50
N SER A 23 6.16 -0.56 9.79
CA SER A 23 5.13 0.43 10.10
C SER A 23 3.76 -0.04 9.64
N THR A 24 2.71 0.52 10.25
CA THR A 24 1.33 0.35 9.78
C THR A 24 0.65 1.71 9.66
N VAL A 25 -0.12 1.91 8.60
CA VAL A 25 -0.78 3.18 8.29
C VAL A 25 -2.29 2.94 8.19
N GLY A 26 -3.10 3.82 8.77
CA GLY A 26 -4.54 3.83 8.59
C GLY A 26 -5.27 2.59 9.13
N LYS A 27 -4.72 1.93 10.15
CA LYS A 27 -5.44 0.88 10.88
C LYS A 27 -6.44 1.51 11.85
N SER A 28 -7.60 0.88 12.04
CA SER A 28 -8.59 1.35 13.02
C SER A 28 -7.95 1.47 14.41
N GLY A 29 -7.96 2.68 14.97
CA GLY A 29 -7.41 2.99 16.30
C GLY A 29 -6.08 3.75 16.30
N ALA A 30 -5.24 3.62 15.27
CA ALA A 30 -3.95 4.31 15.18
C ALA A 30 -3.66 4.77 13.74
N GLY A 31 -3.46 6.07 13.54
CA GLY A 31 -3.23 6.67 12.22
C GLY A 31 -1.93 6.20 11.58
N LEU A 32 -0.87 6.10 12.36
CA LEU A 32 0.47 5.67 11.92
C LEU A 32 1.24 5.06 13.08
N THR A 33 1.70 3.82 12.93
CA THR A 33 2.58 3.19 13.92
C THR A 33 3.93 2.83 13.32
N TYR A 34 4.99 2.97 14.12
CA TYR A 34 6.34 2.48 13.84
C TYR A 34 6.66 1.30 14.76
N ARG A 35 6.87 0.12 14.17
CA ARG A 35 7.15 -1.14 14.89
C ARG A 35 6.13 -1.47 15.99
N GLY A 36 4.90 -0.95 15.87
CA GLY A 36 3.84 -1.12 16.86
C GLY A 36 3.74 -0.02 17.92
N TYR A 37 4.66 0.95 17.93
CA TYR A 37 4.53 2.16 18.74
C TYR A 37 3.81 3.23 17.92
N ASP A 38 2.78 3.84 18.49
CA ASP A 38 2.10 4.99 17.90
C ASP A 38 3.04 6.21 17.92
N VAL A 39 2.84 7.15 17.00
CA VAL A 39 3.57 8.42 16.98
C VAL A 39 2.92 9.46 17.89
#